data_AF-A0A843SB72-F1
#
_entry.id   AF-A0A843SB72-F1
#
_cell.length_a   1.000
_cell.length_b   1.000
_cell.length_c   1.000
_cell.angle_alpha   90.00
_cell.angle_beta   90.00
_cell.angle_gamma   90.00
#
_symmetry.space_group_name_H-M   'P 1'
#
loop_
_entity.id
_entity.type
_entity.pdbx_description
1 polymer ?
#
loop_
_entity_poly.entity_id
_entity_poly.type
_entity_poly.pdbx_seq_one_letter_code
_entity_poly.pdbx_strand_id
1 'polypeptide(L)'
;MKRTTFSLLAVIGSAAILGAIADPAAQDADLRRHSIPLSAARLIIEYNASGQDVGLQAFVDGEPWTRFQILAPDRRKIFDVRGKGHLGMLGLTELFVESHEPVVPDEL
;
A
#
# COMPACT_ATOMS: atom_id res chain seq x y z
N MET A 1 50.96 -3.64 -38.82
CA MET A 1 49.86 -3.05 -39.63
C MET A 1 49.16 -2.00 -38.78
N LYS A 2 49.36 -0.71 -39.08
CA LYS A 2 48.69 0.41 -38.40
C LYS A 2 47.32 0.62 -39.04
N ARG A 3 46.24 0.64 -38.25
CA ARG A 3 44.98 1.29 -38.65
C ARG A 3 44.47 2.11 -37.46
N THR A 4 44.24 3.37 -37.79
CA THR A 4 44.04 4.54 -36.96
C THR A 4 42.54 4.82 -36.83
N THR A 5 42.08 5.22 -35.63
CA THR A 5 40.97 6.18 -35.32
C THR A 5 39.54 5.85 -35.84
N PHE A 6 38.44 6.18 -35.17
CA PHE A 6 38.05 7.37 -34.41
C PHE A 6 37.11 7.02 -33.24
N SER A 7 37.31 7.70 -32.11
CA SER A 7 36.36 7.76 -31.00
C SER A 7 35.10 8.52 -31.41
N LEU A 8 33.92 7.98 -31.08
CA LEU A 8 32.67 8.75 -31.07
C LEU A 8 32.23 8.87 -29.61
N LEU A 9 32.53 10.02 -28.99
CA LEU A 9 31.82 10.45 -27.78
C LEU A 9 30.36 10.70 -28.19
N ALA A 10 29.44 9.84 -27.77
CA ALA A 10 28.02 10.16 -27.78
C ALA A 10 27.68 10.91 -26.49
N VAL A 11 27.70 12.25 -26.56
CA VAL A 11 27.02 13.12 -25.58
C VAL A 11 25.59 13.31 -26.06
N ILE A 12 24.67 12.51 -25.55
CA ILE A 12 23.20 12.72 -25.61
C ILE A 12 22.65 11.97 -24.40
N GLY A 13 21.88 12.52 -23.48
CA GLY A 13 21.29 13.82 -23.26
C GLY A 13 20.65 13.74 -21.88
N SER A 14 20.45 14.88 -21.23
CA SER A 14 19.82 14.97 -19.91
C SER A 14 18.56 14.11 -19.85
N ALA A 15 18.57 13.08 -19.01
CA ALA A 15 17.35 12.34 -18.68
C ALA A 15 16.41 13.32 -17.98
N ALA A 16 15.47 13.88 -18.73
CA ALA A 16 14.32 14.55 -18.16
C ALA A 16 13.60 13.51 -17.31
N ILE A 17 13.75 13.61 -15.99
CA ILE A 17 12.89 12.92 -15.04
C ILE A 17 11.54 13.64 -15.15
N LEU A 18 10.77 13.32 -16.20
CA LEU A 18 9.34 13.56 -16.19
C LEU A 18 8.80 12.68 -15.07
N GLY A 19 8.50 13.30 -13.93
CA GLY A 19 7.65 12.69 -12.92
C GLY A 19 6.32 12.40 -13.59
N ALA A 20 6.13 11.16 -14.05
CA ALA A 20 4.85 10.72 -14.55
C ALA A 20 3.85 10.89 -13.41
N ILE A 21 2.94 11.84 -13.57
CA ILE A 21 1.74 11.91 -12.74
C ILE A 21 0.97 10.61 -13.01
N ALA A 22 1.02 9.68 -12.05
CA ALA A 22 0.33 8.41 -12.17
C ALA A 22 -1.17 8.70 -12.28
N ASP A 23 -1.79 8.26 -13.39
CA ASP A 23 -3.24 8.38 -13.57
C ASP A 23 -3.94 7.60 -12.44
N PRO A 24 -4.76 8.27 -11.62
CA PRO A 24 -5.48 7.59 -10.57
C PRO A 24 -6.32 6.41 -11.09
N ALA A 25 -6.98 6.53 -12.24
CA ALA A 25 -7.82 5.45 -12.74
C ALA A 25 -6.99 4.20 -13.10
N ALA A 26 -5.80 4.39 -13.68
CA ALA A 26 -4.88 3.31 -14.02
C ALA A 26 -4.38 2.57 -12.76
N GLN A 27 -4.08 3.30 -11.69
CA GLN A 27 -3.65 2.71 -10.42
C GLN A 27 -4.77 1.89 -9.76
N ASP A 28 -6.03 2.36 -9.80
CA ASP A 28 -7.17 1.58 -9.29
C ASP A 28 -7.40 0.30 -10.08
N ALA A 29 -7.32 0.38 -11.41
CA ALA A 29 -7.45 -0.78 -12.26
C ALA A 29 -6.35 -1.81 -11.99
N ASP A 30 -5.13 -1.35 -11.67
CA ASP A 30 -4.04 -2.23 -11.27
C ASP A 30 -4.25 -2.88 -9.91
N LEU A 31 -4.65 -2.11 -8.90
CA LEU A 31 -4.95 -2.64 -7.56
C LEU A 31 -6.08 -3.69 -7.63
N ARG A 32 -7.15 -3.42 -8.39
CA ARG A 32 -8.27 -4.35 -8.55
C ARG A 32 -7.87 -5.65 -9.25
N ARG A 33 -6.98 -5.59 -10.26
CA ARG A 33 -6.50 -6.78 -10.97
C ARG A 33 -5.68 -7.73 -10.07
N HIS A 34 -5.02 -7.20 -9.05
CA HIS A 34 -4.19 -7.97 -8.12
C HIS A 34 -4.85 -8.22 -6.76
N SER A 35 -6.11 -7.81 -6.60
CA SER A 35 -6.89 -8.03 -5.38
C SER A 35 -7.77 -9.26 -5.53
N ILE A 36 -7.94 -10.00 -4.43
CA ILE A 36 -8.97 -11.03 -4.32
C ILE A 36 -10.21 -10.45 -3.61
N PRO A 37 -11.41 -10.97 -3.89
CA PRO A 37 -12.58 -10.63 -3.08
C PRO A 37 -12.41 -11.17 -1.65
N LEU A 38 -12.83 -10.37 -0.67
CA LEU A 38 -12.91 -10.77 0.73
C LEU A 38 -14.31 -11.34 1.00
N SER A 39 -14.37 -12.43 1.77
CA SER A 39 -15.65 -12.98 2.26
C SER A 39 -16.22 -12.14 3.40
N ALA A 40 -15.35 -11.49 4.18
CA ALA A 40 -15.71 -10.49 5.17
C ALA A 40 -14.67 -9.35 5.20
N ALA A 41 -15.15 -8.11 5.33
CA ALA A 41 -14.31 -6.95 5.55
C ALA A 41 -15.04 -5.94 6.44
N ARG A 42 -14.39 -5.51 7.52
CA ARG A 42 -14.90 -4.48 8.44
C ARG A 42 -13.78 -3.52 8.80
N LEU A 43 -14.07 -2.23 8.72
CA LEU A 43 -13.24 -1.15 9.23
C LEU A 43 -14.09 -0.33 10.19
N ILE A 44 -13.63 -0.18 11.43
CA ILE A 44 -14.30 0.60 12.48
C ILE A 44 -13.38 1.76 12.85
N ILE A 45 -13.95 2.96 12.90
CA ILE A 45 -13.37 4.11 13.58
C ILE A 45 -14.24 4.32 14.81
N GLU A 46 -13.68 4.14 16.00
CA GLU A 46 -14.39 4.21 17.27
C GLU A 46 -14.00 5.49 18.01
N TYR A 47 -14.98 6.15 18.62
CA TYR A 47 -14.75 7.24 19.56
C TYR A 47 -15.36 6.85 20.91
N ASN A 48 -14.52 6.74 21.94
CA ASN A 48 -14.99 6.47 23.30
C ASN A 48 -15.17 7.79 24.04
N ALA A 49 -16.42 8.20 24.22
CA ALA A 49 -16.72 9.46 24.91
C ALA A 49 -16.23 9.52 26.37
N SER A 50 -16.09 8.38 27.05
CA SER A 50 -15.60 8.34 28.43
C SER A 50 -14.08 8.44 28.52
N GLY A 51 -13.37 7.87 27.53
CA GLY A 51 -11.91 7.96 27.39
C GLY A 51 -11.44 9.20 26.65
N GLN A 52 -12.35 9.88 25.94
CA GLN A 52 -12.06 10.94 24.99
C GLN A 52 -10.97 10.54 23.99
N ASP A 53 -10.98 9.30 23.53
CA ASP A 53 -9.97 8.73 22.63
C ASP A 53 -10.61 8.22 21.34
N VAL A 54 -9.76 7.94 20.34
CA VAL A 54 -10.18 7.44 19.03
C VAL A 54 -9.37 6.23 18.61
N GLY A 55 -10.04 5.16 18.21
CA GLY A 55 -9.43 3.90 17.77
C GLY A 55 -9.74 3.57 16.31
N LEU A 56 -8.90 2.76 15.69
CA LEU A 56 -9.16 2.10 14.41
C LEU A 56 -9.01 0.59 14.57
N GLN A 57 -10.03 -0.16 14.15
CA GLN A 57 -10.00 -1.61 14.07
C GLN A 57 -10.30 -2.06 12.64
N ALA A 58 -9.58 -3.08 12.18
CA ALA A 58 -9.86 -3.73 10.90
C ALA A 58 -9.90 -5.25 11.05
N PHE A 59 -10.92 -5.86 10.45
CA PHE A 59 -11.07 -7.31 10.34
C PHE A 59 -11.29 -7.68 8.88
N VAL A 60 -10.55 -8.68 8.40
CA VAL A 60 -10.75 -9.25 7.06
C VAL A 60 -10.65 -10.78 7.08
N ASP A 61 -11.44 -11.40 6.22
CA ASP A 61 -11.43 -12.83 5.93
C ASP A 61 -11.65 -13.05 4.41
N GLY A 62 -11.09 -14.12 3.86
CA GLY A 62 -11.21 -14.47 2.45
C GLY A 62 -10.38 -15.70 2.06
N GLU A 63 -10.35 -15.93 0.74
CA GLU A 63 -9.46 -16.93 0.13
C GLU A 63 -7.97 -16.62 0.41
N PRO A 64 -7.05 -17.58 0.26
CA PRO A 64 -5.63 -17.36 0.56
C PRO A 64 -5.02 -16.14 -0.15
N TRP A 65 -4.49 -15.20 0.63
CA TRP A 65 -3.78 -14.01 0.18
C TRP A 65 -2.34 -13.97 0.72
N THR A 66 -1.47 -13.21 0.04
CA THR A 66 -0.06 -13.06 0.46
C THR A 66 0.24 -11.70 1.06
N ARG A 67 -0.63 -10.71 0.80
CA ARG A 67 -0.48 -9.33 1.24
C ARG A 67 -1.84 -8.67 1.43
N PHE A 68 -1.98 -7.89 2.50
CA PHE A 68 -3.15 -7.05 2.75
C PHE A 68 -2.71 -5.60 2.96
N GLN A 69 -3.49 -4.67 2.41
CA GLN A 69 -3.23 -3.24 2.51
C GLN A 69 -4.50 -2.48 2.87
N ILE A 70 -4.34 -1.42 3.67
CA ILE A 70 -5.35 -0.38 3.83
C ILE A 70 -4.80 0.90 3.18
N LEU A 71 -5.62 1.52 2.34
CA LEU A 71 -5.32 2.78 1.67
C LEU A 71 -6.23 3.88 2.21
N ALA A 72 -5.68 5.07 2.43
CA ALA A 72 -6.44 6.28 2.65
C ALA A 72 -7.17 6.71 1.36
N PRO A 73 -8.15 7.64 1.43
CA PRO A 73 -8.89 8.10 0.26
C PRO A 73 -8.02 8.69 -0.86
N ASP A 74 -6.88 9.29 -0.49
CA ASP A 74 -5.86 9.81 -1.40
C ASP A 74 -4.90 8.73 -1.95
N ARG A 75 -5.20 7.45 -1.72
CA ARG A 75 -4.41 6.27 -2.05
C ARG A 75 -3.08 6.13 -1.34
N ARG A 76 -2.78 6.95 -0.33
CA ARG A 76 -1.63 6.65 0.52
C ARG A 76 -1.88 5.35 1.27
N LYS A 77 -0.85 4.51 1.28
CA LYS A 77 -0.85 3.29 2.07
C LYS A 77 -0.72 3.66 3.55
N ILE A 78 -1.68 3.23 4.37
CA ILE A 78 -1.66 3.43 5.83
C ILE A 78 -1.42 2.13 6.60
N PHE A 79 -1.58 0.98 5.95
CA PHE A 79 -1.26 -0.33 6.51
C PHE A 79 -0.77 -1.29 5.42
N ASP A 80 0.20 -2.15 5.75
CA ASP A 80 0.81 -3.14 4.84
C ASP A 80 1.29 -4.36 5.64
N VAL A 81 0.64 -5.50 5.46
CA VAL A 81 1.10 -6.77 6.02
C VAL A 81 1.32 -7.79 4.91
N ARG A 82 2.36 -8.60 5.06
CA ARG A 82 2.74 -9.62 4.09
C ARG A 82 3.16 -10.90 4.80
N GLY A 83 2.63 -12.03 4.36
CA GLY A 83 3.14 -13.34 4.75
C GLY A 83 4.57 -13.52 4.24
N LYS A 84 5.48 -13.98 5.11
CA LYS A 84 6.90 -14.21 4.76
C LYS A 84 7.24 -15.69 4.85
N GLY A 85 8.25 -16.13 4.09
CA GLY A 85 8.72 -17.52 4.09
C GLY A 85 7.58 -18.51 3.84
N HIS A 86 7.55 -19.59 4.62
CA HIS A 86 6.50 -20.62 4.50
C HIS A 86 5.09 -20.07 4.74
N LEU A 87 4.93 -19.06 5.60
CA LEU A 87 3.62 -18.44 5.82
C LEU A 87 3.09 -17.73 4.56
N GLY A 88 3.99 -17.11 3.79
CA GLY A 88 3.63 -16.53 2.50
C GLY A 88 3.34 -17.58 1.41
N MET A 89 3.90 -18.79 1.54
CA MET A 89 3.65 -19.91 0.61
C MET A 89 2.30 -20.60 0.89
N LEU A 90 1.93 -20.73 2.16
CA LEU A 90 0.63 -21.27 2.57
C LEU A 90 -0.51 -20.30 2.26
N GLY A 91 -0.23 -18.99 2.32
CA GLY A 91 -1.23 -17.95 2.27
C GLY A 91 -1.83 -17.67 3.65
N LEU A 92 -2.28 -16.44 3.80
CA LEU A 92 -3.05 -15.96 4.95
C LEU A 92 -4.51 -15.88 4.54
N THR A 93 -5.43 -16.11 5.47
CA THR A 93 -6.88 -16.05 5.18
C THR A 93 -7.55 -14.96 6.00
N GLU A 94 -7.15 -14.80 7.26
CA GLU A 94 -7.77 -13.88 8.21
C GLU A 94 -6.75 -12.90 8.81
N LEU A 95 -7.19 -11.68 9.10
CA LEU A 95 -6.42 -10.69 9.85
C LEU A 95 -7.34 -9.82 10.71
N PHE A 96 -6.97 -9.66 11.98
CA PHE A 96 -7.50 -8.63 12.88
C PHE A 96 -6.36 -7.70 13.31
N VAL A 97 -6.59 -6.39 13.22
CA VAL A 97 -5.66 -5.36 13.73
C VAL A 97 -6.42 -4.24 14.41
N GLU A 98 -5.77 -3.63 15.39
CA GLU A 98 -6.27 -2.52 16.18
C GLU A 98 -5.13 -1.52 16.43
N SER A 99 -5.44 -0.22 16.36
CA SER A 99 -4.49 0.84 16.66
C SER A 99 -4.40 1.10 18.18
N HIS A 100 -3.37 1.83 18.60
CA HIS A 100 -3.49 2.57 19.87
C HIS A 100 -4.62 3.62 19.78
N GLU A 101 -5.12 4.05 20.94
CA GLU A 101 -6.22 5.02 21.06
C GLU A 101 -5.71 6.35 21.63
N PRO A 102 -5.25 7.30 20.80
CA PRO A 102 -4.83 8.60 21.28
C PRO A 102 -6.01 9.44 21.78
N VAL A 103 -5.76 10.23 22.82
CA VAL A 103 -6.71 11.23 23.34
C VAL A 103 -6.99 12.28 22.25
N VAL A 104 -8.26 12.59 22.06
CA VAL A 104 -8.75 13.64 21.17
C VAL A 104 -8.46 15.00 21.85
N PRO A 105 -7.71 15.90 21.21
CA PRO A 105 -7.49 17.24 21.74
C PRO A 105 -8.81 18.02 21.87
N ASP A 106 -8.93 18.86 22.90
CA ASP A 106 -10.12 19.69 23.12
C ASP A 106 -10.35 20.75 22.01
N GLU A 107 -9.33 21.03 21.18
CA GLU A 107 -9.38 21.98 20.06
C GLU A 107 -8.77 21.35 18.78
N LEU A 108 -9.48 21.44 17.65
CA LEU A 108 -9.02 21.03 16.30
C LEU A 108 -8.61 22.24 15.45
#